data_AF-W0J3G1-F1
#
_entry.id   AF-W0J3G1-F1
#
_cell.length_a   1.000
_cell.length_b   1.000
_cell.length_c   1.000
_cell.angle_alpha   90.00
_cell.angle_beta   90.00
_cell.angle_gamma   90.00
#
_symmetry.space_group_name_H-M   'P 1'
#
loop_
_entity.id
_entity.type
_entity.pdbx_description
1 polymer ?
#
loop_
_entity_poly.entity_id
_entity_poly.type
_entity_poly.pdbx_seq_one_letter_code
_entity_poly.pdbx_strand_id
1 'polypeptide(L)'
;MTSPSRRRCCLVLTLLLVGLISVLGFQALNLLKAQPAWWMQQGVLDPAAAPDDYAAANIGQLKHITTQAAAEMNAHLPGGAGPAINALVTSWQQPPATGVTRDDYAAVNLGQLKAVAQLFYNRLATAGIVVGPVVEGSSYPWPTDQSGADNYALVNVGQLKHVFSFTVPSGPPGFVDTDGNGIDDNWELAHFGQIGIDPTADPDGDGLSNLAEYLADTDPTLAAQTVPPAALALTVYSP
;
A
#
# COMPACT_ATOMS: atom_id res chain seq x y z
N MET A 1 -50.04 -51.79 23.89
CA MET A 1 -49.68 -50.53 24.59
C MET A 1 -48.19 -50.31 24.46
N THR A 2 -47.74 -49.55 23.47
CA THR A 2 -46.34 -49.15 23.32
C THR A 2 -46.28 -47.63 23.42
N SER A 3 -45.61 -47.14 24.46
CA SER A 3 -45.54 -45.74 24.88
C SER A 3 -45.04 -44.79 23.77
N PRO A 4 -45.66 -43.61 23.58
CA PRO A 4 -45.28 -42.64 22.55
C PRO A 4 -44.04 -41.79 22.93
N SER A 5 -43.44 -41.99 24.11
CA SER A 5 -42.40 -41.09 24.64
C SER A 5 -41.02 -41.23 23.98
N ARG A 6 -40.68 -42.39 23.41
CA ARG A 6 -39.34 -42.63 22.84
C ARG A 6 -39.11 -42.00 21.46
N ARG A 7 -40.17 -41.79 20.66
CA ARG A 7 -40.04 -41.20 19.31
C ARG A 7 -39.80 -39.68 19.35
N ARG A 8 -40.29 -38.99 20.37
CA ARG A 8 -40.09 -37.54 20.55
C ARG A 8 -38.66 -37.21 21.01
N CYS A 9 -38.03 -38.09 21.78
CA CYS A 9 -36.66 -37.88 22.28
C CYS A 9 -35.60 -38.01 21.18
N CYS A 10 -35.74 -38.98 20.26
CA CYS A 10 -34.84 -39.10 19.11
C CYS A 10 -34.98 -37.96 18.09
N LEU A 11 -36.19 -37.45 17.87
CA LEU A 11 -36.43 -36.38 16.88
C LEU A 11 -35.89 -35.02 17.35
N VAL A 12 -35.95 -34.74 18.65
CA VAL A 12 -35.40 -33.50 19.24
C VAL A 12 -33.87 -33.53 19.27
N LEU A 13 -33.26 -34.71 19.45
CA LEU A 13 -31.81 -34.86 19.44
C LEU A 13 -31.20 -34.70 18.04
N THR A 14 -31.90 -35.15 16.97
CA THR A 14 -31.46 -34.93 15.59
C THR A 14 -31.69 -33.48 15.12
N LEU A 15 -32.75 -32.80 15.57
CA LEU A 15 -32.97 -31.38 15.28
C LEU A 15 -31.94 -30.47 15.98
N LEU A 16 -31.46 -30.83 17.18
CA LEU A 16 -30.37 -30.11 17.86
C LEU A 16 -29.01 -30.33 17.19
N LEU A 17 -28.73 -31.52 16.65
CA LEU A 17 -27.49 -31.80 15.90
C LEU A 17 -27.47 -31.14 14.51
N VAL A 18 -28.61 -31.09 13.81
CA VAL A 18 -28.70 -30.36 12.53
C VAL A 18 -28.66 -28.84 12.76
N GLY A 19 -29.24 -28.35 13.86
CA GLY A 19 -29.16 -26.93 14.27
C GLY A 19 -27.75 -26.45 14.62
N LEU A 20 -26.94 -27.29 15.29
CA LEU A 20 -25.54 -26.95 15.58
C LEU A 20 -24.66 -26.99 14.33
N ILE A 21 -24.93 -27.89 13.38
CA ILE A 21 -24.21 -27.96 12.09
C ILE A 21 -24.65 -26.81 11.17
N SER A 22 -25.89 -26.34 11.24
CA SER A 22 -26.35 -25.17 10.45
C SER A 22 -25.88 -23.83 11.00
N VAL A 23 -25.58 -23.72 12.30
CA VAL A 23 -24.99 -22.49 12.89
C VAL A 23 -23.46 -22.49 12.76
N LEU A 24 -22.81 -23.66 12.75
CA LEU A 24 -21.39 -23.78 12.37
C LEU A 24 -21.17 -23.72 10.85
N GLY A 25 -22.21 -23.99 10.05
CA GLY A 25 -22.21 -23.84 8.59
C GLY A 25 -22.56 -22.43 8.09
N PHE A 26 -23.08 -21.55 8.95
CA PHE A 26 -23.36 -20.13 8.63
C PHE A 26 -22.34 -19.14 9.20
N GLN A 27 -21.28 -19.63 9.86
CA GLN A 27 -20.24 -18.80 10.50
C GLN A 27 -18.90 -18.81 9.75
N ALA A 28 -18.81 -19.38 8.54
CA ALA A 28 -17.53 -19.48 7.82
C ALA A 28 -17.59 -19.12 6.33
N LEU A 29 -18.71 -18.56 5.83
CA LEU A 29 -18.80 -18.04 4.46
C LEU A 29 -19.12 -16.54 4.43
N ASN A 30 -18.55 -15.78 5.36
CA ASN A 30 -18.36 -14.35 5.15
C ASN A 30 -17.01 -14.14 4.45
N LEU A 31 -17.05 -14.09 3.12
CA LEU A 31 -16.34 -13.12 2.28
C LEU A 31 -14.98 -12.56 2.80
N LEU A 32 -14.05 -13.41 3.20
CA LEU A 32 -12.64 -13.01 3.29
C LEU A 32 -12.09 -13.07 1.87
N LYS A 33 -12.13 -11.94 1.14
CA LYS A 33 -10.95 -11.63 0.32
C LYS A 33 -9.81 -11.64 1.34
N ALA A 34 -8.95 -12.66 1.30
CA ALA A 34 -7.83 -12.78 2.22
C ALA A 34 -7.08 -11.44 2.25
N GLN A 35 -6.65 -11.01 3.44
CA GLN A 35 -5.78 -9.85 3.57
C GLN A 35 -4.62 -10.00 2.58
N PRO A 36 -4.18 -8.92 1.91
CA PRO A 36 -3.13 -9.05 0.92
C PRO A 36 -1.87 -9.59 1.60
N ALA A 37 -1.16 -10.49 0.92
CA ALA A 37 -0.02 -11.21 1.50
C ALA A 37 1.04 -10.26 2.09
N TRP A 38 1.25 -9.12 1.44
CA TRP A 38 2.20 -8.10 1.85
C TRP A 38 1.92 -7.50 3.23
N TRP A 39 0.68 -7.53 3.73
CA TRP A 39 0.40 -7.04 5.08
C TRP A 39 1.12 -7.83 6.17
N MET A 40 1.22 -9.14 5.99
CA MET A 40 1.95 -10.00 6.90
C MET A 40 3.46 -9.94 6.64
N GLN A 41 3.86 -9.89 5.37
CA GLN A 41 5.28 -9.87 4.99
C GLN A 41 5.98 -8.57 5.42
N GLN A 42 5.31 -7.43 5.27
CA GLN A 42 5.82 -6.10 5.63
C GLN A 42 5.44 -5.68 7.07
N GLY A 43 4.82 -6.56 7.87
CA GLY A 43 4.48 -6.25 9.26
C GLY A 43 3.49 -5.10 9.43
N VAL A 44 2.53 -4.94 8.51
CA VAL A 44 1.42 -3.98 8.64
C VAL A 44 0.55 -4.31 9.83
N LEU A 45 0.31 -5.61 10.06
CA LEU A 45 -0.50 -6.11 11.15
C LEU A 45 0.34 -6.89 12.14
N ASP A 46 0.05 -6.72 13.43
CA ASP A 46 0.43 -7.68 14.46
C ASP A 46 -0.65 -8.77 14.50
N PRO A 47 -0.34 -10.04 14.16
CA PRO A 47 -1.31 -11.14 14.18
C PRO A 47 -1.81 -11.47 15.59
N ALA A 48 -1.15 -11.00 16.65
CA ALA A 48 -1.59 -11.14 18.03
C ALA A 48 -2.51 -10.00 18.49
N ALA A 49 -2.60 -8.91 17.73
CA ALA A 49 -3.46 -7.76 18.05
C ALA A 49 -4.90 -7.99 17.62
N ALA A 50 -5.84 -7.36 18.33
CA ALA A 50 -7.24 -7.35 17.93
C ALA A 50 -7.40 -6.57 16.60
N PRO A 51 -8.35 -6.95 15.71
CA PRO A 51 -8.52 -6.26 14.44
C PRO A 51 -8.86 -4.77 14.57
N ASP A 52 -9.66 -4.39 15.58
CA ASP A 52 -10.04 -3.01 15.91
C ASP A 52 -10.56 -2.17 14.72
N ASP A 53 -11.22 -2.81 13.75
CA ASP A 53 -11.64 -2.16 12.49
C ASP A 53 -12.60 -0.97 12.67
N TYR A 54 -13.30 -0.88 13.81
CA TYR A 54 -14.21 0.23 14.13
C TYR A 54 -13.54 1.34 14.97
N ALA A 55 -12.31 1.15 15.43
CA ALA A 55 -11.58 2.17 16.17
C ALA A 55 -11.18 3.34 15.26
N ALA A 56 -11.01 4.53 15.84
CA ALA A 56 -10.45 5.66 15.11
C ALA A 56 -9.01 5.36 14.67
N ALA A 57 -8.71 5.61 13.40
CA ALA A 57 -7.35 5.52 12.89
C ALA A 57 -6.56 6.78 13.25
N ASN A 58 -5.28 6.60 13.56
CA ASN A 58 -4.36 7.70 13.82
C ASN A 58 -3.34 7.89 12.68
N ILE A 59 -2.69 9.05 12.66
CA ILE A 59 -1.70 9.42 11.63
C ILE A 59 -0.52 8.45 11.62
N GLY A 60 -0.08 7.95 12.79
CA GLY A 60 1.00 6.97 12.88
C GLY A 60 0.68 5.66 12.18
N GLN A 61 -0.56 5.17 12.30
CA GLN A 61 -1.06 4.00 11.57
C GLN A 61 -1.10 4.25 10.06
N LEU A 62 -1.55 5.43 9.62
CA LEU A 62 -1.51 5.81 8.20
C LEU A 62 -0.07 5.83 7.69
N LYS A 63 0.85 6.48 8.41
CA LYS A 63 2.28 6.53 8.05
C LYS A 63 2.86 5.12 7.95
N HIS A 64 2.61 4.27 8.95
CA HIS A 64 3.11 2.90 8.98
C HIS A 64 2.67 2.09 7.76
N ILE A 65 1.36 1.95 7.51
CA ILE A 65 0.88 1.14 6.39
C ILE A 65 1.32 1.70 5.04
N THR A 66 1.45 3.04 4.94
CA THR A 66 1.95 3.70 3.73
C THR A 66 3.43 3.41 3.50
N THR A 67 4.26 3.43 4.55
CA THR A 67 5.68 3.06 4.46
C THR A 67 5.84 1.61 4.03
N GLN A 68 5.06 0.70 4.62
CA GLN A 68 5.10 -0.72 4.25
C GLN A 68 4.60 -0.98 2.82
N ALA A 69 3.55 -0.27 2.40
CA ALA A 69 3.07 -0.34 1.03
C ALA A 69 4.10 0.17 0.01
N ALA A 70 4.82 1.24 0.35
CA ALA A 70 5.88 1.77 -0.51
C ALA A 70 7.05 0.79 -0.61
N ALA A 71 7.46 0.18 0.50
CA ALA A 71 8.48 -0.87 0.52
C ALA A 71 8.07 -2.06 -0.35
N GLU A 72 6.83 -2.52 -0.23
CA GLU A 72 6.28 -3.61 -1.04
C GLU A 72 6.32 -3.28 -2.54
N MET A 73 5.93 -2.06 -2.93
CA MET A 73 5.94 -1.65 -4.33
C MET A 73 7.36 -1.45 -4.86
N ASN A 74 8.28 -0.90 -4.05
CA ASN A 74 9.70 -0.78 -4.40
C ASN A 74 10.31 -2.16 -4.68
N ALA A 75 9.93 -3.16 -3.89
CA ALA A 75 10.43 -4.52 -3.98
C ALA A 75 9.77 -5.38 -5.07
N HIS A 76 8.74 -4.91 -5.80
CA HIS A 76 8.01 -5.80 -6.72
C HIS A 76 7.50 -5.13 -7.99
N LEU A 77 7.59 -3.80 -8.12
CA LEU A 77 7.18 -3.08 -9.32
C LEU A 77 8.41 -2.57 -10.06
N PRO A 78 8.46 -2.67 -11.40
CA PRO A 78 9.45 -1.97 -12.22
C PRO A 78 9.35 -0.46 -11.97
N GLY A 79 10.44 0.19 -11.55
CA GLY A 79 10.46 1.59 -11.11
C GLY A 79 9.83 1.83 -9.73
N GLY A 80 9.62 0.76 -8.95
CA GLY A 80 9.15 0.77 -7.57
C GLY A 80 7.82 1.50 -7.31
N ALA A 81 7.67 2.04 -6.11
CA ALA A 81 6.57 2.93 -5.73
C ALA A 81 6.59 4.28 -6.48
N GLY A 82 7.72 4.60 -7.13
CA GLY A 82 7.91 5.85 -7.84
C GLY A 82 8.22 7.06 -6.95
N PRO A 83 8.67 8.17 -7.55
CA PRO A 83 9.31 9.27 -6.83
C PRO A 83 8.37 10.01 -5.86
N ALA A 84 7.09 10.18 -6.21
CA ALA A 84 6.14 10.90 -5.36
C ALA A 84 5.84 10.16 -4.04
N ILE A 85 5.67 8.83 -4.11
CA ILE A 85 5.43 7.99 -2.92
C ILE A 85 6.70 7.92 -2.07
N ASN A 86 7.86 7.72 -2.71
CA ASN A 86 9.13 7.64 -2.02
C ASN A 86 9.50 8.96 -1.33
N ALA A 87 9.27 10.11 -1.97
CA ALA A 87 9.47 11.42 -1.35
C ALA A 87 8.55 11.63 -0.14
N LEU A 88 7.28 11.22 -0.22
CA LEU A 88 6.34 11.30 0.89
C LEU A 88 6.82 10.48 2.09
N VAL A 89 7.19 9.21 1.88
CA VAL A 89 7.66 8.32 2.94
C VAL A 89 8.96 8.83 3.56
N THR A 90 9.92 9.26 2.73
CA THR A 90 11.18 9.86 3.22
C THR A 90 10.91 11.08 4.08
N SER A 91 9.96 11.94 3.71
CA SER A 91 9.62 13.13 4.49
C SER A 91 9.14 12.82 5.91
N TRP A 92 8.47 11.68 6.11
CA TRP A 92 7.99 11.25 7.43
C TRP A 92 9.06 10.59 8.29
N GLN A 93 10.13 10.09 7.68
CA GLN A 93 11.27 9.52 8.39
C GLN A 93 12.22 10.60 8.91
N GLN A 94 12.23 11.78 8.27
CA GLN A 94 13.03 12.91 8.72
C GLN A 94 12.62 13.38 10.13
N PRO A 95 13.57 13.86 10.96
CA PRO A 95 13.24 14.52 12.20
C PRO A 95 12.29 15.70 11.94
N PRO A 96 11.27 15.92 12.78
CA PRO A 96 10.44 17.10 12.65
C PRO A 96 11.28 18.37 12.82
N ALA A 97 10.91 19.44 12.11
CA ALA A 97 11.57 20.73 12.22
C ALA A 97 11.63 21.20 13.68
N THR A 98 12.64 22.01 14.03
CA THR A 98 12.81 22.53 15.39
C THR A 98 11.52 23.19 15.89
N GLY A 99 10.99 22.69 17.02
CA GLY A 99 9.74 23.20 17.62
C GLY A 99 8.47 22.52 17.11
N VAL A 100 8.56 21.57 16.18
CA VAL A 100 7.44 20.76 15.70
C VAL A 100 7.46 19.40 16.41
N THR A 101 6.30 18.97 16.92
CA THR A 101 6.13 17.63 17.50
C THR A 101 5.54 16.68 16.47
N ARG A 102 5.81 15.37 16.61
CA ARG A 102 5.19 14.36 15.73
C ARG A 102 3.70 14.25 16.04
N ASP A 103 2.90 14.17 15.00
CA ASP A 103 1.43 14.09 15.03
C ASP A 103 0.93 12.64 14.99
N ASP A 104 1.79 11.66 15.27
CA ASP A 104 1.52 10.23 15.05
C ASP A 104 0.28 9.72 15.84
N TYR A 105 -0.11 10.37 16.93
CA TYR A 105 -1.30 10.01 17.71
C TYR A 105 -2.55 10.81 17.35
N ALA A 106 -2.44 11.81 16.48
CA ALA A 106 -3.59 12.58 16.02
C ALA A 106 -4.48 11.70 15.12
N ALA A 107 -5.78 11.99 15.13
CA ALA A 107 -6.72 11.26 14.30
C ALA A 107 -6.54 11.64 12.82
N VAL A 108 -6.72 10.66 11.93
CA VAL A 108 -6.67 10.89 10.48
C VAL A 108 -8.06 11.21 9.95
N ASN A 109 -8.16 12.23 9.09
CA ASN A 109 -9.40 12.55 8.38
C ASN A 109 -9.46 11.89 7.00
N LEU A 110 -10.66 11.81 6.43
CA LEU A 110 -10.90 11.09 5.17
C LEU A 110 -10.18 11.74 3.99
N GLY A 111 -10.03 13.06 3.98
CA GLY A 111 -9.29 13.78 2.94
C GLY A 111 -7.80 13.42 2.94
N GLN A 112 -7.19 13.33 4.11
CA GLN A 112 -5.81 12.86 4.27
C GLN A 112 -5.64 11.42 3.79
N LEU A 113 -6.56 10.53 4.17
CA LEU A 113 -6.53 9.13 3.72
C LEU A 113 -6.63 9.03 2.19
N LYS A 114 -7.59 9.72 1.58
CA LYS A 114 -7.77 9.75 0.12
C LYS A 114 -6.53 10.30 -0.58
N ALA A 115 -6.01 11.44 -0.12
CA ALA A 115 -4.84 12.08 -0.74
C ALA A 115 -3.60 11.16 -0.76
N VAL A 116 -3.34 10.45 0.34
CA VAL A 116 -2.23 9.48 0.39
C VAL A 116 -2.52 8.27 -0.49
N ALA A 117 -3.70 7.64 -0.34
CA ALA A 117 -4.05 6.45 -1.09
C ALA A 117 -4.05 6.69 -2.60
N GLN A 118 -4.49 7.86 -3.09
CA GLN A 118 -4.48 8.22 -4.50
C GLN A 118 -3.13 8.02 -5.18
N LEU A 119 -2.02 8.32 -4.48
CA LEU A 119 -0.68 8.14 -5.02
C LEU A 119 -0.42 6.68 -5.41
N PHE A 120 -0.86 5.74 -4.56
CA PHE A 120 -0.68 4.30 -4.77
C PHE A 120 -1.53 3.79 -5.93
N TYR A 121 -2.82 4.15 -5.98
CA TYR A 121 -3.71 3.74 -7.07
C TYR A 121 -3.25 4.30 -8.42
N ASN A 122 -2.77 5.55 -8.45
CA ASN A 122 -2.20 6.14 -9.66
C ASN A 122 -0.95 5.38 -10.11
N ARG A 123 -0.04 5.04 -9.17
CA ARG A 123 1.18 4.31 -9.49
C ARG A 123 0.89 2.89 -10.00
N LEU A 124 -0.02 2.17 -9.35
CA LEU A 124 -0.47 0.84 -9.78
C LEU A 124 -1.08 0.91 -11.19
N ALA A 125 -1.91 1.92 -11.46
CA ALA A 125 -2.48 2.14 -12.80
C ALA A 125 -1.40 2.42 -13.85
N THR A 126 -0.38 3.23 -13.54
CA THR A 126 0.77 3.47 -14.43
C THR A 126 1.57 2.18 -14.69
N ALA A 127 1.71 1.31 -13.70
CA ALA A 127 2.35 0.01 -13.84
C ALA A 127 1.49 -1.00 -14.64
N GLY A 128 0.31 -0.61 -15.12
CA GLY A 128 -0.63 -1.49 -15.82
C GLY A 128 -1.34 -2.48 -14.89
N ILE A 129 -1.29 -2.25 -13.57
CA ILE A 129 -1.82 -3.13 -12.54
C ILE A 129 -3.15 -2.56 -12.04
N VAL A 130 -4.25 -3.23 -12.39
CA VAL A 130 -5.58 -2.91 -11.85
C VAL A 130 -5.97 -3.99 -10.87
N VAL A 131 -5.39 -3.95 -9.67
CA VAL A 131 -5.67 -4.95 -8.63
C VAL A 131 -5.83 -4.27 -7.27
N GLY A 132 -7.04 -3.77 -7.01
CA GLY A 132 -7.41 -3.21 -5.72
C GLY A 132 -8.92 -3.26 -5.49
N PRO A 133 -9.39 -2.97 -4.27
CA PRO A 133 -10.80 -2.63 -4.10
C PRO A 133 -11.06 -1.35 -4.92
N VAL A 134 -11.64 -1.50 -6.10
CA VAL A 134 -12.16 -0.35 -6.85
C VAL A 134 -13.67 -0.51 -6.91
N VAL A 135 -14.39 0.58 -6.71
CA VAL A 135 -15.84 0.57 -6.93
C VAL A 135 -16.12 0.66 -8.43
N GLU A 136 -17.19 0.01 -8.89
CA GLU A 136 -17.54 0.01 -10.31
C GLU A 136 -17.67 1.44 -10.84
N GLY A 137 -16.95 1.74 -11.94
CA GLY A 137 -16.91 3.07 -12.54
C GLY A 137 -15.95 4.07 -11.88
N SER A 138 -15.11 3.66 -10.92
CA SER A 138 -14.08 4.49 -10.30
C SER A 138 -12.69 3.87 -10.42
N SER A 139 -11.65 4.71 -10.47
CA SER A 139 -10.25 4.28 -10.38
C SER A 139 -9.78 4.06 -8.93
N TYR A 140 -10.65 4.32 -7.95
CA TYR A 140 -10.31 4.38 -6.53
C TYR A 140 -11.29 3.55 -5.67
N PRO A 141 -10.94 3.19 -4.42
CA PRO A 141 -11.79 2.41 -3.50
C PRO A 141 -12.97 3.17 -2.91
N TRP A 142 -13.15 4.44 -3.26
CA TRP A 142 -14.27 5.26 -2.81
C TRP A 142 -15.09 5.75 -4.01
N PRO A 143 -16.40 5.96 -3.82
CA PRO A 143 -17.23 6.59 -4.84
C PRO A 143 -16.76 8.03 -5.10
N THR A 144 -17.02 8.54 -6.31
CA THR A 144 -16.81 9.94 -6.62
C THR A 144 -17.83 10.78 -5.84
N ASP A 145 -17.42 11.36 -4.72
CA ASP A 145 -18.25 12.23 -3.91
C ASP A 145 -18.41 13.61 -4.59
N GLN A 146 -19.64 13.99 -4.93
CA GLN A 146 -19.97 15.35 -5.39
C GLN A 146 -19.93 16.39 -4.25
N SER A 147 -19.75 15.94 -3.01
CA SER A 147 -19.80 16.76 -1.79
C SER A 147 -18.53 16.50 -0.98
N GLY A 148 -17.52 17.35 -1.12
CA GLY A 148 -16.28 17.27 -0.33
C GLY A 148 -16.44 17.46 1.18
N ALA A 149 -17.67 17.48 1.70
CA ALA A 149 -18.00 17.55 3.12
C ALA A 149 -17.48 16.34 3.91
N ASP A 150 -17.36 15.18 3.27
CA ASP A 150 -16.90 13.96 3.93
C ASP A 150 -15.39 13.95 4.19
N ASN A 151 -14.61 14.83 3.54
CA ASN A 151 -13.15 14.86 3.68
C ASN A 151 -12.68 15.27 5.08
N TYR A 152 -13.52 15.91 5.88
CA TYR A 152 -13.22 16.26 7.27
C TYR A 152 -13.67 15.18 8.27
N ALA A 153 -14.34 14.13 7.80
CA ALA A 153 -14.80 13.04 8.66
C ALA A 153 -13.61 12.23 9.21
N LEU A 154 -13.76 11.76 10.45
CA LEU A 154 -12.80 10.85 11.06
C LEU A 154 -12.82 9.49 10.35
N VAL A 155 -11.63 8.94 10.15
CA VAL A 155 -11.43 7.61 9.55
C VAL A 155 -11.37 6.56 10.66
N ASN A 156 -11.98 5.41 10.41
CA ASN A 156 -11.76 4.21 11.24
C ASN A 156 -10.68 3.28 10.64
N VAL A 157 -10.12 2.41 11.48
CA VAL A 157 -9.05 1.47 11.11
C VAL A 157 -9.47 0.56 9.95
N GLY A 158 -10.73 0.17 9.88
CA GLY A 158 -11.29 -0.65 8.79
C GLY A 158 -11.25 0.08 7.44
N GLN A 159 -11.54 1.39 7.42
CA GLN A 159 -11.42 2.23 6.22
C GLN A 159 -9.97 2.39 5.78
N LEU A 160 -9.04 2.61 6.72
CA LEU A 160 -7.61 2.64 6.44
C LEU A 160 -7.14 1.33 5.81
N LYS A 161 -7.45 0.21 6.45
CA LYS A 161 -7.20 -1.15 5.95
C LYS A 161 -7.82 -1.37 4.57
N HIS A 162 -9.06 -0.95 4.37
CA HIS A 162 -9.75 -1.14 3.11
C HIS A 162 -9.01 -0.47 1.94
N VAL A 163 -8.63 0.80 2.06
CA VAL A 163 -7.98 1.50 0.93
C VAL A 163 -6.57 0.97 0.63
N PHE A 164 -5.89 0.38 1.61
CA PHE A 164 -4.58 -0.29 1.44
C PHE A 164 -4.71 -1.80 1.27
N SER A 165 -5.88 -2.34 0.91
CA SER A 165 -6.05 -3.78 0.64
C SER A 165 -5.82 -4.17 -0.83
N PHE A 166 -5.11 -3.33 -1.59
CA PHE A 166 -4.70 -3.63 -2.95
C PHE A 166 -3.66 -4.74 -2.99
N THR A 167 -3.56 -5.41 -4.14
CA THR A 167 -2.56 -6.45 -4.38
C THR A 167 -1.39 -5.83 -5.13
N VAL A 168 -0.20 -5.94 -4.54
CA VAL A 168 1.04 -5.80 -5.29
C VAL A 168 1.34 -7.19 -5.84
N PRO A 169 1.36 -7.41 -7.16
CA PRO A 169 1.82 -8.68 -7.72
C PRO A 169 3.22 -8.94 -7.17
N SER A 170 3.57 -10.20 -6.90
CA SER A 170 4.91 -10.61 -6.46
C SER A 170 5.93 -10.52 -7.61
N GLY A 171 5.99 -9.35 -8.25
CA GLY A 171 6.55 -9.13 -9.57
C GLY A 171 5.51 -9.35 -10.69
N PRO A 172 5.41 -8.48 -11.71
CA PRO A 172 4.98 -8.96 -13.02
C PRO A 172 5.94 -10.09 -13.48
N PRO A 173 5.56 -10.95 -14.44
CA PRO A 173 6.52 -11.88 -15.04
C PRO A 173 7.75 -11.10 -15.50
N GLY A 174 8.90 -11.30 -14.83
CA GLY A 174 10.12 -10.57 -15.11
C GLY A 174 10.81 -9.95 -13.91
N PHE A 175 10.13 -9.56 -12.83
CA PHE A 175 10.84 -8.99 -11.66
C PHE A 175 11.59 -10.08 -10.88
N VAL A 176 12.90 -9.91 -10.70
CA VAL A 176 13.77 -10.81 -9.95
C VAL A 176 14.78 -9.94 -9.19
N ASP A 177 14.90 -10.10 -7.87
CA ASP A 177 15.92 -9.45 -7.04
C ASP A 177 16.64 -10.57 -6.27
N THR A 178 17.68 -11.13 -6.89
CA THR A 178 18.34 -12.34 -6.39
C THR A 178 19.20 -12.06 -5.17
N ASP A 179 19.75 -10.86 -5.05
CA ASP A 179 20.66 -10.48 -3.98
C ASP A 179 19.99 -9.71 -2.83
N GLY A 180 18.71 -9.34 -3.00
CA GLY A 180 17.89 -8.68 -1.99
C GLY A 180 18.29 -7.24 -1.74
N ASN A 181 18.92 -6.59 -2.72
CA ASN A 181 19.43 -5.23 -2.58
C ASN A 181 18.36 -4.15 -2.88
N GLY A 182 17.18 -4.56 -3.37
CA GLY A 182 16.06 -3.69 -3.70
C GLY A 182 16.07 -3.14 -5.12
N ILE A 183 16.94 -3.64 -5.99
CA ILE A 183 17.02 -3.34 -7.42
C ILE A 183 16.69 -4.61 -8.21
N ASP A 184 16.00 -4.47 -9.35
CA ASP A 184 15.68 -5.60 -10.23
C ASP A 184 16.92 -6.11 -10.97
N ASP A 185 17.17 -7.42 -10.95
CA ASP A 185 18.25 -8.12 -11.66
C ASP A 185 18.30 -7.73 -13.15
N ASN A 186 17.16 -7.54 -13.82
CA ASN A 186 17.19 -7.15 -15.24
C ASN A 186 17.63 -5.70 -15.43
N TRP A 187 17.26 -4.81 -14.51
CA TRP A 187 17.76 -3.44 -14.51
C TRP A 187 19.27 -3.42 -14.26
N GLU A 188 19.75 -4.17 -13.27
CA GLU A 188 21.19 -4.32 -13.01
C GLU A 188 21.93 -4.89 -14.23
N LEU A 189 21.38 -5.93 -14.86
CA LEU A 189 21.94 -6.51 -16.09
C LEU A 189 21.88 -5.56 -17.29
N ALA A 190 20.84 -4.73 -17.40
CA ALA A 190 20.69 -3.79 -18.51
C ALA A 190 21.68 -2.64 -18.45
N HIS A 191 21.95 -2.09 -17.26
CA HIS A 191 22.82 -0.94 -17.08
C HIS A 191 24.27 -1.31 -16.77
N PHE A 192 24.50 -2.40 -16.02
CA PHE A 192 25.85 -2.79 -15.56
C PHE A 192 26.32 -4.15 -16.07
N GLY A 193 25.43 -4.96 -16.65
CA GLY A 193 25.79 -6.29 -17.17
C GLY A 193 26.07 -7.35 -16.09
N GLN A 194 25.78 -7.05 -14.83
CA GLN A 194 25.92 -7.97 -13.70
C GLN A 194 24.87 -7.63 -12.63
N ILE A 195 24.53 -8.62 -11.80
CA ILE A 195 23.75 -8.42 -10.56
C ILE A 195 24.68 -8.08 -9.40
N GLY A 196 24.17 -7.52 -8.30
CA GLY A 196 25.03 -7.18 -7.15
C GLY A 196 25.50 -5.74 -7.12
N ILE A 197 24.76 -4.83 -7.74
CA ILE A 197 25.12 -3.42 -7.83
C ILE A 197 24.83 -2.74 -6.50
N ASP A 198 25.82 -2.03 -5.97
CA ASP A 198 25.65 -1.28 -4.72
C ASP A 198 24.53 -0.24 -4.88
N PRO A 199 23.40 -0.36 -4.15
CA PRO A 199 22.27 0.56 -4.30
C PRO A 199 22.59 2.01 -3.88
N THR A 200 23.69 2.20 -3.16
CA THR A 200 24.15 3.50 -2.63
C THR A 200 25.23 4.17 -3.46
N ALA A 201 25.79 3.47 -4.45
CA ALA A 201 26.80 4.04 -5.34
C ALA A 201 26.19 5.03 -6.34
N ASP A 202 27.03 5.96 -6.80
CA ASP A 202 26.75 7.00 -7.79
C ASP A 202 27.84 6.90 -8.89
N PRO A 203 27.65 6.04 -9.90
CA PRO A 203 28.68 5.74 -10.89
C PRO A 203 28.96 6.89 -11.87
N ASP A 204 27.97 7.73 -12.14
CA ASP A 204 28.07 8.82 -13.12
C ASP A 204 28.33 10.20 -12.48
N GLY A 205 28.24 10.29 -11.15
CA GLY A 205 28.65 11.44 -10.34
C GLY A 205 27.64 12.57 -10.32
N ASP A 206 26.37 12.30 -10.62
CA ASP A 206 25.32 13.32 -10.65
C ASP A 206 24.65 13.58 -9.28
N GLY A 207 25.01 12.78 -8.28
CA GLY A 207 24.51 12.87 -6.91
C GLY A 207 23.27 12.02 -6.63
N LEU A 208 22.79 11.22 -7.58
CA LEU A 208 21.78 10.19 -7.37
C LEU A 208 22.47 8.84 -7.14
N SER A 209 21.88 8.01 -6.27
CA SER A 209 22.37 6.64 -6.09
C SER A 209 21.65 5.70 -7.06
N ASN A 210 22.27 4.55 -7.36
CA ASN A 210 21.67 3.51 -8.21
C ASN A 210 20.23 3.16 -7.80
N LEU A 211 19.95 3.09 -6.50
CA LEU A 211 18.59 2.87 -6.00
C LEU A 211 17.65 4.04 -6.32
N ALA A 212 18.11 5.28 -6.12
CA ALA A 212 17.31 6.47 -6.42
C ALA A 212 16.96 6.53 -7.92
N GLU A 213 17.91 6.14 -8.76
CA GLU A 213 17.74 6.10 -10.21
C GLU A 213 16.87 4.95 -10.68
N TYR A 214 17.05 3.75 -10.15
CA TYR A 214 16.13 2.63 -10.35
C TYR A 214 14.68 3.00 -10.00
N LEU A 215 14.48 3.67 -8.86
CA LEU A 215 13.17 4.15 -8.41
C LEU A 215 12.62 5.32 -9.24
N ALA A 216 13.48 6.04 -9.96
CA ALA A 216 13.13 7.13 -10.87
C ALA A 216 13.01 6.68 -12.33
N ASP A 217 13.33 5.41 -12.64
CA ASP A 217 13.42 4.86 -13.99
C ASP A 217 14.42 5.66 -14.87
N THR A 218 15.56 6.04 -14.29
CA THR A 218 16.67 6.75 -14.97
C THR A 218 17.86 5.83 -15.24
N ASP A 219 18.81 6.29 -16.06
CA ASP A 219 20.00 5.53 -16.45
C ASP A 219 21.20 5.91 -15.54
N PRO A 220 21.68 4.98 -14.69
CA PRO A 220 22.71 5.22 -13.68
C PRO A 220 24.14 5.32 -14.23
N THR A 221 24.25 5.32 -15.55
CA THR A 221 25.50 5.51 -16.26
C THR A 221 25.52 6.85 -17.01
N LEU A 222 24.44 7.62 -16.93
CA LEU A 222 24.22 8.87 -17.64
C LEU A 222 23.78 9.97 -16.69
N ALA A 223 24.75 10.77 -16.27
CA ALA A 223 24.52 11.88 -15.36
C ALA A 223 23.30 12.70 -15.79
N ALA A 224 22.29 12.80 -14.92
CA ALA A 224 21.11 13.60 -15.15
C ALA A 224 21.59 15.01 -15.50
N GLN A 225 21.29 15.47 -16.72
CA GLN A 225 21.85 16.72 -17.20
C GLN A 225 21.50 17.83 -16.20
N THR A 226 22.49 18.24 -15.42
CA THR A 226 22.40 19.45 -14.62
C THR A 226 22.17 20.54 -15.63
N VAL A 227 20.94 21.06 -15.75
CA VAL A 227 20.75 22.34 -16.40
C VAL A 227 21.57 23.31 -15.54
N PRO A 228 22.71 23.84 -16.02
CA PRO A 228 23.46 24.78 -15.21
C PRO A 228 22.53 25.95 -14.89
N PRO A 229 22.61 26.55 -13.69
CA PRO A 229 21.82 27.74 -13.36
C PRO A 229 22.37 28.93 -14.17
N ALA A 230 22.02 28.97 -15.45
CA ALA A 230 22.32 30.07 -16.36
C ALA A 230 21.13 30.28 -17.31
N ALA A 231 20.41 31.37 -17.05
CA ALA A 231 19.51 32.07 -17.94
C ALA A 231 18.17 31.39 -18.30
N LEU A 232 17.31 31.17 -17.29
CA LEU A 232 15.92 31.58 -17.47
C LEU A 232 15.89 33.11 -17.49
N ALA A 233 16.25 33.70 -18.62
CA ALA A 233 15.79 35.04 -18.96
C ALA A 233 14.27 34.94 -19.14
N LEU A 234 13.56 35.03 -18.02
CA LEU A 234 12.13 35.28 -18.03
C LEU A 234 11.95 36.67 -18.63
N THR A 235 11.72 36.73 -19.95
CA THR A 235 11.17 37.93 -20.57
C THR A 235 9.77 38.09 -20.00
N VAL A 236 9.67 38.80 -18.88
CA VAL A 236 8.40 39.28 -18.35
C VAL A 236 7.90 40.30 -19.36
N TYR A 237 6.96 39.89 -20.21
CA TYR A 237 6.06 40.83 -20.84
C TYR A 237 5.11 41.32 -19.75
N SER A 238 5.41 42.49 -19.21
CA SER A 238 4.44 43.28 -18.44
C SER A 238 3.40 43.86 -19.40
N PRO A 239 2.14 44.05 -18.96
CA PRO A 239 0.98 44.31 -19.81
C PRO A 239 1.07 45.58 -20.66
#